data_AF-C0Z4P0-F1
#
_entry.id   AF-C0Z4P0-F1
#
_cell.length_a   1.000
_cell.length_b   1.000
_cell.length_c   1.000
_cell.angle_alpha   90.00
_cell.angle_beta   90.00
_cell.angle_gamma   90.00
#
_symmetry.space_group_name_H-M   'P 1'
#
loop_
_entity.id
_entity.type
_entity.pdbx_description
1 polymer ?
#
loop_
_entity_poly.entity_id
_entity_poly.type
_entity_poly.pdbx_seq_one_letter_code
_entity_poly.pdbx_strand_id
1 'polypeptide(L)'
;MTAFRKQRLKNFHLRQVEINTHVLCYVAEGRAEMTVDGQKQVLDAGKLLLLHPTTKIEELRCQSGPLHIYRLHYAEARRDQHESAPERKEVEALAVSTPASFLTVLEELSQLTRKRDYSSFLRSQALLYELLGVVYDEQKKKEEKGIGTIEETIAYMQKHYRESLELGSLPSLAGLTPSSYCRAFKRVTGMTPGEYLTGLRMEHAKELLAHSGGSVKDVARNVGYTDELYFSRLFKKREGLSPQIYMKQSDQRVVVVSKLFLQDHFLAMGIQPIAAPSFPSYFETRTGFPSYLQQKLRGTKALNAEQLIDPKEILTLSPDVIVRMNFFHNREAGDWEKIRGTVFFDGYPNWIDYQTRLATLFKKESQAEKIIKHIDNVEKQARDALLPVTRTGEWTMIRVLADEVRLYGVEGHALADLFYHKLGFAPDPNVTHAAYIPNALNDLIELNPERIIVFWSEREHVAALWNNPLWRDMRAVRENKVYHPANHEWDPWGPFGREHTIQRSKAYFLQVAQG
;
A
#
# COMPACT_ATOMS: atom_id res chain seq x y z
N MET A 1 17.05 36.89 20.92
CA MET A 1 17.74 37.55 19.79
C MET A 1 18.91 38.41 20.28
N THR A 2 20.09 38.32 19.65
CA THR A 2 21.30 39.10 19.99
C THR A 2 21.69 40.12 18.92
N ALA A 3 21.45 39.84 17.63
CA ALA A 3 21.64 40.82 16.55
C ALA A 3 20.79 40.49 15.32
N PHE A 4 20.36 41.49 14.56
CA PHE A 4 19.68 41.31 13.27
C PHE A 4 20.21 42.32 12.25
N ARG A 5 20.53 41.87 11.03
CA ARG A 5 21.03 42.74 9.95
C ARG A 5 20.47 42.33 8.59
N LYS A 6 19.97 43.32 7.84
CA LYS A 6 19.71 43.22 6.39
C LYS A 6 20.94 43.76 5.67
N GLN A 7 21.55 42.97 4.79
CA GLN A 7 22.82 43.32 4.13
C GLN A 7 22.75 43.08 2.62
N ARG A 8 23.41 43.95 1.87
CA ARG A 8 23.68 43.78 0.43
C ARG A 8 25.17 43.51 0.27
N LEU A 9 25.52 42.33 -0.24
CA LEU A 9 26.88 41.86 -0.39
C LEU A 9 27.22 41.79 -1.88
N LYS A 10 28.23 42.55 -2.33
CA LYS A 10 28.67 42.57 -3.74
C LYS A 10 30.10 42.03 -3.83
N ASN A 11 30.37 41.11 -4.75
CA ASN A 11 31.67 40.43 -4.90
C ASN A 11 32.20 39.84 -3.58
N PHE A 12 31.29 39.37 -2.72
CA PHE A 12 31.62 38.94 -1.37
C PHE A 12 32.17 37.51 -1.39
N HIS A 13 33.30 37.34 -0.72
CA HIS A 13 33.99 36.09 -0.52
C HIS A 13 34.37 35.96 0.94
N LEU A 14 33.82 34.95 1.63
CA LEU A 14 34.15 34.63 3.01
C LEU A 14 34.95 33.33 3.04
N ARG A 15 36.01 33.28 3.87
CA ARG A 15 36.79 32.07 4.12
C ARG A 15 36.94 31.85 5.61
N GLN A 16 36.83 30.59 6.03
CA GLN A 16 37.19 30.12 7.37
C GLN A 16 36.60 30.96 8.50
N VAL A 17 35.28 30.86 8.68
CA VAL A 17 34.57 31.47 9.81
C VAL A 17 33.94 30.39 10.66
N GLU A 18 34.27 30.40 11.95
CA GLU A 18 33.58 29.61 12.95
C GLU A 18 32.46 30.44 13.58
N ILE A 19 31.30 29.80 13.72
CA ILE A 19 30.10 30.43 14.24
C ILE A 19 30.00 30.19 15.75
N ASN A 20 29.93 31.26 16.54
CA ASN A 20 29.92 31.17 18.02
C ASN A 20 28.52 31.34 18.64
N THR A 21 27.50 31.61 17.83
CA THR A 21 26.09 31.80 18.23
C THR A 21 25.20 31.13 17.22
N HIS A 22 23.94 30.83 17.54
CA HIS A 22 23.02 30.41 16.50
C HIS A 22 22.80 31.54 15.47
N VAL A 23 22.84 31.20 14.18
CA VAL A 23 22.62 32.15 13.09
C VAL A 23 21.57 31.61 12.13
N LEU A 24 20.53 32.41 11.91
CA LEU A 24 19.56 32.21 10.84
C LEU A 24 19.94 33.16 9.70
N CYS A 25 20.19 32.59 8.51
CA CYS A 25 20.62 33.32 7.33
C CYS A 25 19.64 33.07 6.17
N TYR A 26 18.90 34.10 5.75
CA TYR A 26 17.94 34.03 4.67
C TYR A 26 18.44 34.79 3.44
N VAL A 27 18.34 34.19 2.25
CA VAL A 27 18.67 34.83 0.98
C VAL A 27 17.40 35.37 0.33
N ALA A 28 17.27 36.69 0.29
CA ALA A 28 16.13 37.35 -0.35
C ALA A 28 16.33 37.53 -1.86
N GLU A 29 17.57 37.73 -2.31
CA GLU A 29 17.91 37.88 -3.72
C GLU A 29 19.36 37.43 -3.98
N GLY A 30 19.61 36.91 -5.18
CA GLY A 30 20.92 36.48 -5.65
C GLY A 30 21.20 35.00 -5.38
N ARG A 31 22.42 34.58 -5.72
CA ARG A 31 22.88 33.20 -5.60
C ARG A 31 24.31 33.10 -5.08
N ALA A 32 24.54 32.18 -4.15
CA ALA A 32 25.84 31.90 -3.55
C ALA A 32 26.12 30.40 -3.51
N GLU A 33 27.39 30.04 -3.60
CA GLU A 33 27.88 28.73 -3.19
C GLU A 33 28.54 28.83 -1.83
N MET A 34 28.32 27.85 -0.97
CA MET A 34 28.86 27.84 0.37
C MET A 34 29.26 26.42 0.76
N THR A 35 30.42 26.29 1.40
CA THR A 35 30.92 25.04 1.98
C THR A 35 30.84 25.16 3.50
N VAL A 36 30.06 24.29 4.13
CA VAL A 36 29.87 24.24 5.58
C VAL A 36 30.13 22.81 6.06
N ASP A 37 30.99 22.66 7.06
CA ASP A 37 31.37 21.37 7.64
C ASP A 37 31.72 20.31 6.57
N GLY A 38 32.51 20.70 5.56
CA GLY A 38 32.92 19.86 4.42
C GLY A 38 31.86 19.64 3.32
N GLN A 39 30.62 20.08 3.50
CA GLN A 39 29.54 19.93 2.51
C GLN A 39 29.33 21.19 1.68
N LYS A 40 29.32 21.04 0.35
CA LYS A 40 28.99 22.12 -0.59
C LYS A 40 27.50 22.23 -0.80
N GLN A 41 26.97 23.44 -0.67
CA GLN A 41 25.56 23.75 -0.90
C GLN A 41 25.36 25.07 -1.65
N VAL A 42 24.27 25.14 -2.42
CA VAL A 42 23.87 26.32 -3.19
C VAL A 42 22.74 27.05 -2.46
N LEU A 43 22.97 28.33 -2.19
CA LEU A 43 22.01 29.25 -1.60
C LEU A 43 21.42 30.15 -2.70
N ASP A 44 20.16 29.91 -3.04
CA ASP A 44 19.38 30.73 -3.98
C ASP A 44 18.37 31.59 -3.21
N ALA A 45 17.81 32.61 -3.87
CA ALA A 45 16.71 33.40 -3.34
C ALA A 45 15.56 32.49 -2.84
N GLY A 46 15.02 32.81 -1.65
CA GLY A 46 14.00 32.03 -0.96
C GLY A 46 14.54 30.93 -0.05
N LYS A 47 15.85 30.65 -0.06
CA LYS A 47 16.45 29.66 0.83
C LYS A 47 16.89 30.27 2.16
N LEU A 48 16.78 29.44 3.18
CA LEU A 48 17.18 29.70 4.55
C LEU A 48 18.24 28.70 4.99
N LEU A 49 19.20 29.16 5.76
CA LEU A 49 20.22 28.35 6.40
C LEU A 49 20.22 28.61 7.91
N LEU A 50 20.19 27.54 8.69
CA LEU A 50 20.38 27.58 10.14
C LEU A 50 21.80 27.09 10.47
N LEU A 51 22.55 27.89 11.22
CA LEU A 51 23.91 27.60 11.66
C LEU A 51 23.94 27.53 13.18
N HIS A 52 24.59 26.51 13.73
CA HIS A 52 24.73 26.32 15.16
C HIS A 52 26.09 26.83 15.66
N PRO A 53 26.24 27.08 16.97
CA PRO A 53 27.56 27.26 17.55
C PRO A 53 28.46 26.08 17.17
N THR A 54 29.73 26.33 16.83
CA THR A 54 30.75 25.39 16.30
C THR A 54 30.67 25.04 14.81
N THR A 55 29.61 25.45 14.09
CA THR A 55 29.55 25.28 12.64
C THR A 55 30.68 26.04 11.94
N LYS A 56 31.41 25.37 11.04
CA LYS A 56 32.54 25.95 10.30
C LYS A 56 32.13 26.24 8.85
N ILE A 57 32.11 27.53 8.51
CA ILE A 57 31.98 27.99 7.13
C ILE A 57 33.39 28.03 6.52
N GLU A 58 33.69 27.08 5.65
CA GLU A 58 34.98 26.99 4.98
C GLU A 58 35.08 28.03 3.87
N GLU A 59 34.01 28.18 3.09
CA GLU A 59 33.94 29.09 1.96
C GLU A 59 32.51 29.58 1.71
N LEU A 60 32.33 30.85 1.37
CA LEU A 60 31.08 31.40 0.82
C LEU A 60 31.42 32.35 -0.32
N ARG A 61 30.87 32.09 -1.50
CA ARG A 61 31.16 32.82 -2.73
C ARG A 61 29.88 33.23 -3.47
N CYS A 62 29.76 34.52 -3.80
CA CYS A 62 28.69 35.01 -4.67
C CYS A 62 28.93 34.53 -6.11
N GLN A 63 27.90 33.99 -6.78
CA GLN A 63 28.03 33.53 -8.17
C GLN A 63 27.55 34.56 -9.19
N SER A 64 26.41 35.24 -8.93
CA SER A 64 25.84 36.22 -9.85
C SER A 64 25.14 37.35 -9.10
N GLY A 65 25.47 38.59 -9.44
CA GLY A 65 24.87 39.79 -8.84
C GLY A 65 25.20 40.00 -7.35
N PRO A 66 24.66 41.06 -6.73
CA PRO A 66 24.74 41.25 -5.29
C PRO A 66 23.79 40.30 -4.56
N LEU A 67 24.25 39.70 -3.46
CA LEU A 67 23.41 38.94 -2.53
C LEU A 67 22.69 39.89 -1.58
N HIS A 68 21.37 39.76 -1.48
CA HIS A 68 20.58 40.39 -0.44
C HIS A 68 20.24 39.35 0.63
N ILE A 69 20.80 39.50 1.82
CA ILE A 69 20.62 38.54 2.92
C ILE A 69 20.09 39.21 4.18
N TYR A 70 19.35 38.42 4.95
CA TYR A 70 18.97 38.73 6.33
C TYR A 70 19.70 37.77 7.26
N ARG A 71 20.37 38.32 8.27
CA ARG A 71 21.13 37.55 9.24
C ARG A 71 20.65 37.87 10.65
N LEU A 72 20.17 36.84 11.34
CA LEU A 72 19.70 36.90 12.71
C LEU A 72 20.61 36.05 13.59
N HIS A 73 21.24 36.67 14.58
CA HIS A 73 21.96 35.99 15.64
C HIS A 73 21.07 35.85 16.87
N TYR A 74 21.10 34.67 17.47
CA TYR A 74 20.45 34.44 18.76
C TYR A 74 21.29 33.52 19.64
N ALA A 75 21.08 33.65 20.94
CA ALA A 75 21.60 32.75 21.95
C ALA A 75 20.40 32.08 22.62
N GLU A 76 20.54 30.81 22.92
CA GLU A 76 19.58 30.09 23.74
C GLU A 76 19.99 30.22 25.21
N ALA A 77 19.02 30.42 26.11
CA ALA A 77 19.29 30.34 27.53
C ALA A 77 19.62 28.89 27.89
N ARG A 78 20.70 28.66 28.68
CA ARG A 78 20.97 27.34 29.25
C ARG A 78 19.76 26.94 30.10
N ARG A 79 19.18 25.79 29.81
CA ARG A 79 18.16 25.18 30.66
C ARG A 79 18.85 24.42 31.78
N ASP A 80 18.43 24.67 33.01
CA ASP A 80 18.65 23.72 34.09
C ASP A 80 17.86 22.44 33.78
N GLN A 81 18.39 21.28 34.19
CA GLN A 81 18.01 19.92 33.76
C GLN A 81 16.58 19.47 34.15
N HIS A 82 15.70 20.38 34.55
CA HIS A 82 14.33 20.09 34.94
C HIS A 82 13.34 20.76 33.99
N GLU A 83 13.04 20.10 32.87
CA GLU A 83 11.68 20.07 32.28
C GLU A 83 11.63 19.21 31.01
N SER A 84 10.52 18.50 30.87
CA SER A 84 10.10 17.55 29.83
C SER A 84 9.87 18.19 28.45
N ALA A 85 10.85 18.93 27.94
CA ALA A 85 10.83 19.37 26.56
C ALA A 85 11.28 18.22 25.64
N PRO A 86 10.67 18.08 24.44
CA PRO A 86 11.05 17.05 23.49
C PRO A 86 12.55 17.13 23.15
N GLU A 87 13.19 15.96 23.06
CA GLU A 87 14.57 15.81 22.61
C GLU A 87 14.75 16.53 21.27
N ARG A 88 15.66 17.51 21.24
CA ARG A 88 16.06 18.18 20.00
C ARG A 88 17.23 17.41 19.40
N LYS A 89 17.07 16.90 18.19
CA LYS A 89 18.22 16.45 17.38
C LYS A 89 19.02 17.67 16.96
N GLU A 90 20.35 17.57 17.00
CA GLU A 90 21.23 18.58 16.40
C GLU A 90 20.90 18.69 14.91
N VAL A 91 20.63 19.92 14.48
CA VAL A 91 20.21 20.21 13.12
C VAL A 91 21.46 20.42 12.28
N GLU A 92 21.62 19.62 11.21
CA GLU A 92 22.68 19.85 10.23
C GLU A 92 22.47 21.20 9.53
N ALA A 93 23.56 21.91 9.22
CA ALA A 93 23.53 23.21 8.55
C ALA A 93 23.05 23.09 7.09
N LEU A 94 21.75 22.90 6.89
CA LEU A 94 21.13 22.58 5.61
C LEU A 94 20.25 23.72 5.10
N ALA A 95 20.38 24.04 3.81
CA ALA A 95 19.48 24.98 3.14
C ALA A 95 18.04 24.41 3.02
N VAL A 96 17.06 25.17 3.49
CA VAL A 96 15.62 24.86 3.43
C VAL A 96 14.89 25.94 2.64
N SER A 97 13.94 25.54 1.81
CA SER A 97 13.06 26.46 1.09
C SER A 97 12.01 27.00 2.07
N THR A 98 11.68 28.29 2.00
CA THR A 98 10.73 28.91 2.92
C THR A 98 9.47 29.41 2.20
N PRO A 99 8.32 29.48 2.90
CA PRO A 99 7.12 30.14 2.38
C PRO A 99 7.34 31.63 2.12
N ALA A 100 6.55 32.21 1.21
CA ALA A 100 6.63 33.64 0.88
C ALA A 100 6.39 34.57 2.09
N SER A 101 5.60 34.14 3.07
CA SER A 101 5.34 34.88 4.32
C SER A 101 6.60 35.11 5.16
N PHE A 102 7.65 34.30 4.98
CA PHE A 102 8.89 34.39 5.76
C PHE A 102 9.62 35.72 5.55
N LEU A 103 9.64 36.22 4.30
CA LEU A 103 10.25 37.51 3.97
C LEU A 103 9.48 38.67 4.64
N THR A 104 8.15 38.60 4.69
CA THR A 104 7.32 39.62 5.36
C THR A 104 7.68 39.76 6.83
N VAL A 105 7.85 38.64 7.53
CA VAL A 105 8.26 38.63 8.95
C VAL A 105 9.67 39.21 9.14
N LEU A 106 10.61 38.89 8.24
CA LEU A 106 11.97 39.45 8.28
C LEU A 106 11.98 40.97 8.02
N GLU A 107 11.10 41.46 7.15
CA GLU A 107 10.95 42.89 6.89
C GLU A 107 10.36 43.63 8.09
N GLU A 108 9.34 43.08 8.72
CA GLU A 108 8.80 43.62 9.97
C GLU A 108 9.87 43.67 11.07
N LEU A 109 10.62 42.58 11.25
CA LEU A 109 11.73 42.52 12.19
C LEU A 109 12.81 43.57 11.88
N SER A 110 13.07 43.86 10.61
CA SER A 110 14.00 44.92 10.18
C SER A 110 13.54 46.31 10.59
N GLN A 111 12.23 46.56 10.58
CA GLN A 111 11.66 47.84 11.01
C GLN A 111 11.66 47.97 12.54
N LEU A 112 11.28 46.91 13.25
CA LEU A 112 11.24 46.88 14.72
C LEU A 112 12.62 47.04 15.33
N THR A 113 13.65 46.40 14.78
CA THR A 113 15.03 46.49 15.30
C THR A 113 15.68 47.87 15.14
N ARG A 114 15.10 48.76 14.32
CA ARG A 114 15.50 50.18 14.25
C ARG A 114 14.89 51.00 15.38
N LYS A 115 13.74 50.58 15.92
CA LYS A 115 13.05 51.25 17.02
C LYS A 115 13.68 50.77 18.32
N ARG A 116 14.18 51.71 19.13
CA ARG A 116 14.92 51.43 20.38
C ARG A 116 14.02 51.45 21.61
N ASP A 117 12.75 51.05 21.47
CA ASP A 117 11.80 50.96 22.57
C ASP A 117 11.56 49.52 23.02
N TYR A 118 11.10 49.34 24.25
CA TYR A 118 10.94 48.03 24.87
C TYR A 118 9.81 47.20 24.22
N SER A 119 8.75 47.84 23.69
CA SER A 119 7.67 47.13 23.00
C SER A 119 8.20 46.50 21.70
N SER A 120 8.99 47.26 20.93
CA SER A 120 9.66 46.76 19.73
C SER A 120 10.63 45.61 20.04
N PHE A 121 11.32 45.64 21.18
CA PHE A 121 12.15 44.53 21.65
C PHE A 121 11.32 43.26 21.90
N LEU A 122 10.22 43.34 22.65
CA LEU A 122 9.36 42.19 22.94
C LEU A 122 8.74 41.61 21.67
N ARG A 123 8.22 42.46 20.77
CA ARG A 123 7.69 42.04 19.47
C ARG A 123 8.76 41.32 18.63
N SER A 124 9.99 41.84 18.65
CA SER A 124 11.10 41.19 17.95
C SER A 124 11.43 39.79 18.49
N GLN A 125 11.24 39.54 19.80
CA GLN A 125 11.39 38.18 20.35
C GLN A 125 10.24 37.26 19.91
N ALA A 126 9.00 37.76 19.89
CA ALA A 126 7.85 36.97 19.42
C ALA A 126 8.03 36.53 17.96
N LEU A 127 8.43 37.46 17.08
CA LEU A 127 8.71 37.14 15.67
C LEU A 127 9.89 36.17 15.51
N LEU A 128 10.91 36.21 16.39
CA LEU A 128 11.97 35.20 16.39
C LEU A 128 11.41 33.80 16.66
N TYR A 129 10.55 33.64 17.66
CA TYR A 129 9.95 32.34 17.96
C TYR A 129 9.04 31.85 16.82
N GLU A 130 8.29 32.75 16.18
CA GLU A 130 7.50 32.44 15.00
C GLU A 130 8.37 31.96 13.84
N LEU A 131 9.44 32.71 13.52
CA LEU A 131 10.42 32.31 12.50
C LEU A 131 10.99 30.92 12.80
N LEU A 132 11.45 30.67 14.03
CA LEU A 132 11.97 29.36 14.41
C LEU A 132 10.92 28.26 14.29
N GLY A 133 9.67 28.51 14.67
CA GLY A 133 8.56 27.56 14.49
C GLY A 133 8.38 27.16 13.03
N VAL A 134 8.34 28.13 12.11
CA VAL A 134 8.25 27.87 10.66
C VAL A 134 9.46 27.06 10.16
N VAL A 135 10.66 27.36 10.64
CA VAL A 135 11.87 26.59 10.26
C VAL A 135 11.76 25.13 10.69
N TYR A 136 11.37 24.89 11.93
CA TYR A 136 11.19 23.52 12.45
C TYR A 136 10.08 22.78 11.70
N ASP A 137 8.97 23.46 11.36
CA ASP A 137 7.89 22.86 10.57
C ASP A 137 8.33 22.52 9.14
N GLU A 138 9.07 23.39 8.46
CA GLU A 138 9.59 23.12 7.12
C GLU A 138 10.69 22.05 7.13
N GLN A 139 11.52 21.99 8.19
CA GLN A 139 12.45 20.89 8.40
C GLN A 139 11.71 19.57 8.63
N LYS A 140 10.69 19.54 9.48
CA LYS A 140 9.85 18.37 9.70
C LYS A 140 9.14 17.94 8.41
N LYS A 141 8.58 18.87 7.64
CA LYS A 141 8.01 18.58 6.32
C LYS A 141 9.05 18.07 5.33
N LYS A 142 10.31 18.51 5.41
CA LYS A 142 11.41 17.99 4.59
C LYS A 142 11.97 16.67 5.12
N GLU A 143 11.87 16.35 6.39
CA GLU A 143 12.10 14.99 6.91
C GLU A 143 10.98 14.05 6.44
N GLU A 144 9.73 14.52 6.47
CA GLU A 144 8.56 13.82 5.96
C GLU A 144 8.52 13.71 4.42
N LYS A 145 9.14 14.65 3.68
CA LYS A 145 9.21 14.67 2.19
C LYS A 145 10.58 14.36 1.59
N GLY A 146 11.63 14.27 2.40
CA GLY A 146 13.03 14.17 1.98
C GLY A 146 13.75 12.96 2.57
N ILE A 147 13.03 12.09 3.26
CA ILE A 147 13.41 10.70 3.45
C ILE A 147 12.69 9.93 2.37
N GLY A 148 13.42 9.47 1.36
CA GLY A 148 12.94 8.37 0.55
C GLY A 148 12.71 7.19 1.48
N THR A 149 11.46 6.88 1.79
CA THR A 149 11.15 5.78 2.69
C THR A 149 11.65 4.48 2.06
N ILE A 150 11.81 3.41 2.87
CA ILE A 150 12.09 2.09 2.29
C ILE A 150 11.02 1.75 1.24
N GLU A 151 9.79 2.19 1.46
CA GLU A 151 8.64 2.08 0.57
C GLU A 151 8.85 2.83 -0.76
N GLU A 152 9.49 4.00 -0.77
CA GLU A 152 9.85 4.70 -2.01
C GLU A 152 10.98 3.99 -2.77
N THR A 153 11.97 3.45 -2.06
CA THR A 153 12.98 2.61 -2.72
C THR A 153 12.38 1.33 -3.29
N ILE A 154 11.37 0.76 -2.62
CA ILE A 154 10.58 -0.35 -3.14
C ILE A 154 9.82 0.07 -4.41
N ALA A 155 9.14 1.23 -4.40
CA ALA A 155 8.43 1.75 -5.57
C ALA A 155 9.38 2.01 -6.74
N TYR A 156 10.59 2.53 -6.47
CA TYR A 156 11.64 2.70 -7.46
C TYR A 156 12.09 1.35 -8.03
N MET A 157 12.34 0.35 -7.18
CA MET A 157 12.68 -1.01 -7.61
C MET A 157 11.56 -1.62 -8.47
N GLN A 158 10.29 -1.43 -8.11
CA GLN A 158 9.11 -1.86 -8.90
C GLN A 158 9.06 -1.20 -10.28
N LYS A 159 9.44 0.06 -10.40
CA LYS A 159 9.45 0.78 -11.67
C LYS A 159 10.65 0.42 -12.55
N HIS A 160 11.81 0.15 -11.95
CA HIS A 160 13.10 0.02 -12.65
C HIS A 160 13.71 -1.39 -12.57
N TYR A 161 12.95 -2.42 -12.19
CA TYR A 161 13.46 -3.78 -11.98
C TYR A 161 14.18 -4.39 -13.20
N ARG A 162 13.84 -3.95 -14.42
CA ARG A 162 14.40 -4.43 -15.69
C ARG A 162 15.82 -3.93 -15.95
N GLU A 163 16.18 -2.82 -15.33
CA GLU A 163 17.47 -2.17 -15.56
C GLU A 163 18.56 -2.83 -14.72
N SER A 164 19.82 -2.62 -15.09
CA SER A 164 20.96 -2.96 -14.22
C SER A 164 20.95 -2.00 -13.03
N LEU A 165 20.11 -2.28 -12.05
CA LEU A 165 20.04 -1.50 -10.82
C LEU A 165 21.37 -1.67 -10.08
N GLU A 166 22.16 -0.60 -10.03
CA GLU A 166 23.23 -0.49 -9.06
C GLU A 166 22.58 -0.43 -7.68
N LEU A 167 22.48 -1.58 -7.01
CA LEU A 167 21.95 -1.68 -5.64
C LEU A 167 22.62 -0.69 -4.66
N GLY A 168 23.78 -0.15 -5.01
CA GLY A 168 24.49 0.91 -4.29
C GLY A 168 23.86 2.31 -4.37
N SER A 169 22.95 2.60 -5.29
CA SER A 169 22.26 3.91 -5.39
C SER A 169 20.98 4.00 -4.55
N LEU A 170 20.39 2.86 -4.18
CA LEU A 170 19.17 2.81 -3.35
C LEU A 170 19.36 3.38 -1.94
N PRO A 171 20.51 3.15 -1.25
CA PRO A 171 20.78 3.81 0.03
C PRO A 171 20.77 5.34 -0.09
N SER A 172 21.37 5.88 -1.15
CA SER A 172 21.38 7.32 -1.42
C SER A 172 19.98 7.87 -1.70
N LEU A 173 19.15 7.11 -2.42
CA LEU A 173 17.73 7.45 -2.63
C LEU A 173 16.96 7.50 -1.31
N ALA A 174 17.29 6.63 -0.36
CA ALA A 174 16.69 6.62 0.98
C ALA A 174 17.33 7.61 1.97
N GLY A 175 18.37 8.36 1.58
CA GLY A 175 19.14 9.19 2.50
C GLY A 175 19.89 8.40 3.58
N LEU A 176 20.19 7.11 3.34
CA LEU A 176 20.82 6.20 4.29
C LEU A 176 22.20 5.74 3.81
N THR A 177 23.08 5.39 4.75
CA THR A 177 24.30 4.64 4.43
C THR A 177 23.94 3.22 3.99
N PRO A 178 24.75 2.54 3.15
CA PRO A 178 24.45 1.18 2.68
C PRO A 178 24.13 0.17 3.78
N SER A 179 24.89 0.17 4.87
CA SER A 179 24.69 -0.73 6.02
C SER A 179 23.41 -0.41 6.81
N SER A 180 23.03 0.86 6.91
CA SER A 180 21.78 1.26 7.55
C SER A 180 20.58 0.97 6.65
N TYR A 181 20.70 1.17 5.34
CA TYR A 181 19.70 0.82 4.35
C TYR A 181 19.41 -0.68 4.35
N CYS A 182 20.42 -1.55 4.24
CA CYS A 182 20.20 -3.00 4.26
C CYS A 182 19.49 -3.49 5.54
N ARG A 183 19.83 -2.94 6.70
CA ARG A 183 19.17 -3.26 7.97
C ARG A 183 17.74 -2.75 8.02
N ALA A 184 17.50 -1.52 7.59
CA ALA A 184 16.17 -0.91 7.52
C ALA A 184 15.27 -1.65 6.52
N PHE A 185 15.77 -1.90 5.31
CA PHE A 185 15.07 -2.64 4.26
C PHE A 185 14.68 -4.04 4.72
N LYS A 186 15.60 -4.78 5.35
CA LYS A 186 15.31 -6.11 5.90
C LYS A 186 14.32 -6.08 7.07
N ARG A 187 14.36 -5.04 7.89
CA ARG A 187 13.39 -4.86 8.99
C ARG A 187 11.97 -4.64 8.45
N VAL A 188 11.84 -3.87 7.36
CA VAL A 188 10.55 -3.55 6.74
C VAL A 188 10.02 -4.70 5.89
N THR A 189 10.87 -5.30 5.05
CA THR A 189 10.45 -6.28 4.03
C THR A 189 10.68 -7.74 4.43
N GLY A 190 11.40 -7.99 5.53
CA GLY A 190 11.87 -9.32 5.93
C GLY A 190 13.03 -9.87 5.10
N MET A 191 13.45 -9.19 4.02
CA MET A 191 14.44 -9.68 3.06
C MET A 191 15.49 -8.62 2.71
N THR A 192 16.61 -9.03 2.13
CA THR A 192 17.62 -8.06 1.65
C THR A 192 17.15 -7.40 0.35
N PRO A 193 17.66 -6.20 0.00
CA PRO A 193 17.32 -5.53 -1.27
C PRO A 193 17.57 -6.41 -2.51
N GLY A 194 18.66 -7.19 -2.52
CA GLY A 194 18.96 -8.11 -3.61
C GLY A 194 17.98 -9.28 -3.74
N GLU A 195 17.54 -9.85 -2.61
CA GLU A 195 16.51 -10.90 -2.59
C GLU A 195 15.16 -10.37 -3.07
N TYR A 196 14.79 -9.16 -2.64
CA TYR A 196 13.58 -8.47 -3.07
C TYR A 196 13.57 -8.23 -4.58
N LEU A 197 14.64 -7.62 -5.11
CA LEU A 197 14.77 -7.39 -6.56
C LEU A 197 14.70 -8.70 -7.34
N THR A 198 15.37 -9.74 -6.85
CA THR A 198 15.30 -11.06 -7.48
C THR A 198 13.86 -11.59 -7.46
N GLY A 199 13.09 -11.36 -6.39
CA GLY A 199 11.69 -11.79 -6.30
C GLY A 199 10.82 -11.12 -7.32
N LEU A 200 10.91 -9.80 -7.37
CA LEU A 200 10.21 -8.95 -8.31
C LEU A 200 10.48 -9.34 -9.77
N ARG A 201 11.76 -9.57 -10.13
CA ARG A 201 12.14 -10.05 -11.47
C ARG A 201 11.55 -11.42 -11.80
N MET A 202 11.50 -12.32 -10.82
CA MET A 202 10.96 -13.67 -11.03
C MET A 202 9.43 -13.66 -11.18
N GLU A 203 8.72 -12.79 -10.45
CA GLU A 203 7.28 -12.58 -10.64
C GLU A 203 6.97 -12.11 -12.06
N HIS A 204 7.66 -11.06 -12.53
CA HIS A 204 7.49 -10.60 -13.91
C HIS A 204 7.97 -11.61 -14.96
N ALA A 205 8.97 -12.44 -14.63
CA ALA A 205 9.42 -13.50 -15.53
C ALA A 205 8.34 -14.57 -15.69
N LYS A 206 7.63 -14.93 -14.62
CA LYS A 206 6.48 -15.84 -14.67
C LYS A 206 5.37 -15.29 -15.55
N GLU A 207 5.04 -14.00 -15.38
CA GLU A 207 4.07 -13.32 -16.24
C GLU A 207 4.50 -13.40 -17.71
N LEU A 208 5.73 -13.03 -18.04
CA LEU A 208 6.21 -13.07 -19.42
C LEU A 208 6.30 -14.50 -19.99
N LEU A 209 6.70 -15.49 -19.21
CA LEU A 209 6.72 -16.89 -19.65
C LEU A 209 5.31 -17.44 -19.89
N ALA A 210 4.30 -16.95 -19.18
CA ALA A 210 2.91 -17.35 -19.37
C ALA A 210 2.21 -16.61 -20.54
N HIS A 211 2.70 -15.42 -20.92
CA HIS A 211 1.99 -14.54 -21.87
C HIS A 211 2.74 -14.28 -23.18
N SER A 212 4.05 -14.52 -23.23
CA SER A 212 4.85 -14.26 -24.43
C SER A 212 5.14 -15.57 -25.16
N GLY A 213 4.86 -15.62 -26.47
CA GLY A 213 5.48 -16.60 -27.37
C GLY A 213 6.96 -16.33 -27.61
N GLY A 214 7.60 -15.53 -26.73
CA GLY A 214 9.00 -15.15 -26.81
C GLY A 214 9.91 -16.26 -26.28
N SER A 215 11.17 -16.24 -26.68
CA SER A 215 12.13 -17.21 -26.17
C SER A 215 12.46 -16.94 -24.70
N VAL A 216 12.91 -17.98 -23.97
CA VAL A 216 13.41 -17.84 -22.58
C VAL A 216 14.50 -16.76 -22.49
N LYS A 217 15.29 -16.60 -23.55
CA LYS A 217 16.29 -15.54 -23.71
C LYS A 217 15.68 -14.13 -23.69
N ASP A 218 14.57 -13.93 -24.41
CA ASP A 218 13.87 -12.64 -24.46
C ASP A 218 13.25 -12.30 -23.11
N VAL A 219 12.65 -13.29 -22.45
CA VAL A 219 12.14 -13.16 -21.08
C VAL A 219 13.26 -12.73 -20.14
N ALA A 220 14.40 -13.44 -20.14
CA ALA A 220 15.54 -13.13 -19.27
C ALA A 220 15.97 -11.67 -19.42
N ARG A 221 16.10 -11.20 -20.66
CA ARG A 221 16.46 -9.82 -20.98
C ARG A 221 15.40 -8.82 -20.50
N ASN A 222 14.12 -9.12 -20.73
CA ASN A 222 13.01 -8.25 -20.36
C ASN A 222 12.83 -8.09 -18.84
N VAL A 223 13.35 -9.02 -18.04
CA VAL A 223 13.34 -8.92 -16.58
C VAL A 223 14.70 -8.51 -16.00
N GLY A 224 15.65 -8.10 -16.84
CA GLY A 224 16.93 -7.53 -16.40
C GLY A 224 18.06 -8.53 -16.13
N TYR A 225 18.01 -9.72 -16.74
CA TYR A 225 19.15 -10.64 -16.80
C TYR A 225 19.78 -10.65 -18.20
N THR A 226 21.09 -10.42 -18.26
CA THR A 226 21.88 -10.50 -19.49
C THR A 226 22.26 -11.94 -19.84
N ASP A 227 22.45 -12.79 -18.83
CA ASP A 227 22.78 -14.22 -18.99
C ASP A 227 21.53 -15.10 -18.80
N GLU A 228 21.09 -15.71 -19.90
CA GLU A 228 19.97 -16.65 -19.97
C GLU A 228 20.19 -17.92 -19.14
N LEU A 229 21.42 -18.44 -19.10
CA LEU A 229 21.74 -19.66 -18.36
C LEU A 229 21.72 -19.38 -16.86
N TYR A 230 22.24 -18.22 -16.44
CA TYR A 230 22.13 -17.76 -15.06
C TYR A 230 20.66 -17.57 -14.66
N PHE A 231 19.87 -16.86 -15.46
CA PHE A 231 18.43 -16.71 -15.25
C PHE A 231 17.73 -18.06 -15.12
N SER A 232 18.00 -19.00 -16.04
CA SER A 232 17.35 -20.31 -16.03
C SER A 232 17.67 -21.14 -14.79
N ARG A 233 18.93 -21.12 -14.34
CA ARG A 233 19.35 -21.80 -13.09
C ARG A 233 18.69 -21.15 -11.88
N LEU A 234 18.64 -19.82 -11.83
CA LEU A 234 18.05 -19.08 -10.72
C LEU A 234 16.53 -19.26 -10.66
N PHE A 235 15.85 -19.19 -11.80
CA PHE A 235 14.42 -19.46 -11.95
C PHE A 235 14.10 -20.89 -11.51
N LYS A 236 14.86 -21.89 -11.97
CA LYS A 236 14.69 -23.29 -11.54
C LYS A 236 14.92 -23.46 -10.04
N LYS A 237 15.94 -22.82 -9.47
CA LYS A 237 16.22 -22.87 -8.03
C LYS A 237 15.06 -22.30 -7.21
N ARG A 238 14.41 -21.25 -7.70
CA ARG A 238 13.34 -20.55 -6.97
C ARG A 238 11.96 -21.19 -7.16
N GLU A 239 11.58 -21.45 -8.41
CA GLU A 239 10.25 -21.92 -8.77
C GLU A 239 10.17 -23.47 -8.82
N GLY A 240 11.31 -24.17 -8.84
CA GLY A 240 11.40 -25.63 -8.89
C GLY A 240 11.39 -26.22 -10.31
N LEU A 241 11.08 -25.41 -11.32
CA LEU A 241 10.98 -25.81 -12.73
C LEU A 241 11.83 -24.89 -13.61
N SER A 242 12.37 -25.39 -14.73
CA SER A 242 13.07 -24.53 -15.67
C SER A 242 12.10 -23.59 -16.39
N PRO A 243 12.54 -22.40 -16.85
CA PRO A 243 11.68 -21.48 -17.60
C PRO A 243 10.98 -22.13 -18.82
N GLN A 244 11.68 -23.00 -19.56
CA GLN A 244 11.09 -23.72 -20.69
C GLN A 244 9.97 -24.68 -20.27
N ILE A 245 10.13 -25.39 -19.14
CA ILE A 245 9.09 -26.28 -18.61
C ILE A 245 7.93 -25.44 -18.09
N TYR A 246 8.21 -24.32 -17.43
CA TYR A 246 7.20 -23.39 -16.94
C TYR A 246 6.34 -22.81 -18.07
N MET A 247 6.98 -22.39 -19.17
CA MET A 247 6.33 -21.93 -20.39
C MET A 247 5.45 -23.05 -21.00
N LYS A 248 5.99 -24.27 -21.11
CA LYS A 248 5.21 -25.44 -21.59
C LYS A 248 4.03 -25.83 -20.69
N GLN A 249 4.12 -25.58 -19.38
CA GLN A 249 3.01 -25.81 -18.46
C GLN A 249 1.93 -24.71 -18.57
N SER A 250 2.27 -23.52 -19.07
CA SER A 250 1.30 -22.47 -19.39
C SER A 250 0.63 -22.65 -20.76
N ASP A 251 1.04 -23.66 -21.54
CA ASP A 251 0.50 -23.92 -22.89
C ASP A 251 -0.97 -24.35 -22.89
N GLN A 252 -1.57 -24.67 -21.73
CA GLN A 252 -2.99 -25.04 -21.66
C GLN A 252 -3.88 -23.81 -21.74
N ARG A 253 -4.70 -23.76 -22.78
CA ARG A 253 -5.73 -22.74 -23.02
C ARG A 253 -6.92 -22.97 -22.09
N VAL A 254 -6.81 -22.47 -20.86
CA VAL A 254 -7.86 -22.61 -19.85
C VAL A 254 -8.94 -21.55 -20.01
N VAL A 255 -10.20 -21.96 -20.08
CA VAL A 255 -11.35 -21.07 -19.94
C VAL A 255 -12.05 -21.36 -18.62
N VAL A 256 -12.36 -20.31 -17.86
CA VAL A 256 -13.13 -20.40 -16.61
C VAL A 256 -14.55 -19.93 -16.86
N VAL A 257 -15.53 -20.79 -16.60
CA VAL A 257 -16.96 -20.51 -16.66
C VAL A 257 -17.55 -20.72 -15.27
N SER A 258 -17.66 -19.65 -14.50
CA SER A 258 -18.06 -19.72 -13.09
C SER A 258 -18.78 -18.46 -12.63
N LYS A 259 -19.59 -18.56 -11.56
CA LYS A 259 -20.08 -17.39 -10.81
C LYS A 259 -19.15 -17.01 -9.63
N LEU A 260 -18.05 -17.75 -9.43
CA LEU A 260 -16.96 -17.42 -8.51
C LEU A 260 -15.70 -17.05 -9.30
N PHE A 261 -14.76 -16.32 -8.67
CA PHE A 261 -13.48 -15.95 -9.30
C PHE A 261 -12.45 -17.09 -9.30
N LEU A 262 -12.78 -18.25 -9.89
CA LEU A 262 -11.84 -19.37 -9.93
C LEU A 262 -10.53 -19.03 -10.65
N GLN A 263 -10.53 -18.00 -11.52
CA GLN A 263 -9.31 -17.44 -12.12
C GLN A 263 -8.26 -16.98 -11.11
N ASP A 264 -8.65 -16.64 -9.88
CA ASP A 264 -7.74 -16.27 -8.80
C ASP A 264 -6.77 -17.44 -8.48
N HIS A 265 -7.31 -18.64 -8.31
CA HIS A 265 -6.51 -19.86 -8.07
C HIS A 265 -5.57 -20.17 -9.23
N PHE A 266 -6.03 -19.99 -10.46
CA PHE A 266 -5.22 -20.20 -11.66
C PHE A 266 -4.03 -19.25 -11.69
N LEU A 267 -4.28 -17.96 -11.49
CA LEU A 267 -3.24 -16.94 -11.46
C LEU A 267 -2.23 -17.21 -10.33
N ALA A 268 -2.69 -17.62 -9.14
CA ALA A 268 -1.81 -17.98 -8.03
C ALA A 268 -0.90 -19.17 -8.39
N MET A 269 -1.41 -20.09 -9.19
CA MET A 269 -0.68 -21.22 -9.77
C MET A 269 0.14 -20.87 -11.03
N GLY A 270 0.16 -19.61 -11.46
CA GLY A 270 0.88 -19.17 -12.65
C GLY A 270 0.27 -19.66 -13.95
N ILE A 271 -1.04 -19.95 -13.95
CA ILE A 271 -1.82 -20.30 -15.14
C ILE A 271 -2.64 -19.07 -15.51
N GLN A 272 -2.45 -18.56 -16.73
CA GLN A 272 -3.28 -17.49 -17.26
C GLN A 272 -4.50 -18.09 -17.97
N PRO A 273 -5.74 -17.81 -17.52
CA PRO A 273 -6.90 -18.18 -18.31
C PRO A 273 -6.97 -17.34 -19.58
N ILE A 274 -7.34 -17.96 -20.71
CA ILE A 274 -7.61 -17.23 -21.96
C ILE A 274 -8.98 -16.52 -21.92
N ALA A 275 -9.89 -17.01 -21.08
CA ALA A 275 -11.13 -16.32 -20.74
C ALA A 275 -11.56 -16.62 -19.30
N ALA A 276 -12.14 -15.63 -18.62
CA ALA A 276 -12.52 -15.71 -17.21
C ALA A 276 -13.79 -14.90 -16.90
N PRO A 277 -14.54 -15.26 -15.85
CA PRO A 277 -15.78 -14.56 -15.50
C PRO A 277 -15.52 -13.13 -15.01
N SER A 278 -16.42 -12.24 -15.41
CA SER A 278 -16.47 -10.82 -15.07
C SER A 278 -17.91 -10.43 -14.71
N PHE A 279 -18.06 -9.40 -13.88
CA PHE A 279 -19.34 -8.88 -13.39
C PHE A 279 -19.36 -7.36 -13.58
N PRO A 280 -19.62 -6.88 -14.82
CA PRO A 280 -19.54 -5.46 -15.15
C PRO A 280 -20.59 -4.58 -14.45
N SER A 281 -21.70 -5.15 -13.95
CA SER A 281 -22.64 -4.41 -13.11
C SER A 281 -22.17 -4.30 -11.65
N TYR A 282 -21.24 -5.15 -11.23
CA TYR A 282 -20.76 -5.23 -9.84
C TYR A 282 -19.38 -4.59 -9.64
N PHE A 283 -18.48 -4.63 -10.64
CA PHE A 283 -17.17 -3.96 -10.58
C PHE A 283 -17.09 -2.82 -11.58
N GLU A 284 -16.71 -1.64 -11.08
CA GLU A 284 -16.53 -0.41 -11.88
C GLU A 284 -15.33 -0.48 -12.86
N THR A 285 -14.56 -1.57 -12.85
CA THR A 285 -13.41 -1.70 -13.75
C THR A 285 -13.85 -1.88 -15.19
N ARG A 286 -13.04 -1.39 -16.14
CA ARG A 286 -13.32 -1.49 -17.59
C ARG A 286 -13.66 -2.91 -18.07
N THR A 287 -13.12 -3.94 -17.42
CA THR A 287 -13.30 -5.34 -17.81
C THR A 287 -14.33 -6.07 -16.95
N GLY A 288 -14.91 -5.43 -15.92
CA GLY A 288 -15.75 -6.09 -14.93
C GLY A 288 -15.02 -7.11 -14.06
N PHE A 289 -13.68 -7.05 -13.99
CA PHE A 289 -12.89 -7.85 -13.06
C PHE A 289 -12.72 -7.09 -11.74
N PRO A 290 -12.51 -7.77 -10.60
CA PRO A 290 -12.08 -7.10 -9.38
C PRO A 290 -10.77 -6.35 -9.60
N SER A 291 -10.59 -5.18 -8.95
CA SER A 291 -9.40 -4.33 -9.14
C SER A 291 -8.10 -5.07 -8.85
N TYR A 292 -8.10 -5.94 -7.83
CA TYR A 292 -6.94 -6.73 -7.42
C TYR A 292 -6.52 -7.81 -8.44
N LEU A 293 -7.41 -8.19 -9.37
CA LEU A 293 -7.11 -9.12 -10.46
C LEU A 293 -6.89 -8.43 -11.81
N GLN A 294 -7.32 -7.18 -11.97
CA GLN A 294 -7.38 -6.54 -13.28
C GLN A 294 -6.04 -6.52 -14.02
N GLN A 295 -4.95 -6.17 -13.32
CA GLN A 295 -3.61 -6.17 -13.91
C GLN A 295 -3.14 -7.59 -14.26
N LYS A 296 -3.43 -8.57 -13.39
CA LYS A 296 -3.04 -9.97 -13.56
C LYS A 296 -3.81 -10.65 -14.70
N LEU A 297 -5.03 -10.19 -15.00
CA LEU A 297 -5.88 -10.72 -16.07
C LEU A 297 -5.69 -10.00 -17.41
N ARG A 298 -4.61 -9.21 -17.56
CA ARG A 298 -4.36 -8.51 -18.82
C ARG A 298 -4.13 -9.53 -19.95
N GLY A 299 -4.99 -9.48 -20.98
CA GLY A 299 -4.96 -10.42 -22.10
C GLY A 299 -5.94 -11.59 -21.96
N THR A 300 -6.59 -11.74 -20.81
CA THR A 300 -7.71 -12.66 -20.62
C THR A 300 -9.00 -12.03 -21.13
N LYS A 301 -9.78 -12.76 -21.93
CA LYS A 301 -11.11 -12.33 -22.36
C LYS A 301 -12.07 -12.31 -21.16
N ALA A 302 -12.69 -11.16 -20.90
CA ALA A 302 -13.76 -11.05 -19.92
C ALA A 302 -15.03 -11.72 -20.45
N LEU A 303 -15.55 -12.68 -19.69
CA LEU A 303 -16.84 -13.34 -19.95
C LEU A 303 -17.86 -12.71 -19.01
N ASN A 304 -18.92 -12.11 -19.52
CA ASN A 304 -19.96 -11.55 -18.66
C ASN A 304 -20.72 -12.69 -17.95
N ALA A 305 -20.34 -12.97 -16.70
CA ALA A 305 -20.88 -14.04 -15.90
C ALA A 305 -22.23 -13.66 -15.26
N GLU A 306 -22.75 -12.45 -15.46
CA GLU A 306 -24.11 -12.06 -15.08
C GLU A 306 -25.15 -12.64 -16.05
N GLN A 307 -24.71 -12.98 -17.27
CA GLN A 307 -25.54 -13.51 -18.34
C GLN A 307 -25.32 -15.02 -18.53
N LEU A 308 -26.18 -15.65 -19.32
CA LEU A 308 -25.96 -17.02 -19.79
C LEU A 308 -24.82 -17.03 -20.80
N ILE A 309 -23.82 -17.89 -20.59
CA ILE A 309 -22.68 -18.05 -21.48
C ILE A 309 -23.00 -19.18 -22.46
N ASP A 310 -22.94 -18.92 -23.77
CA ASP A 310 -23.12 -19.94 -24.81
C ASP A 310 -21.82 -20.77 -24.97
N PRO A 311 -21.86 -22.11 -24.82
CA PRO A 311 -20.69 -22.94 -25.05
C PRO A 311 -20.06 -22.77 -26.44
N LYS A 312 -20.85 -22.45 -27.48
CA LYS A 312 -20.32 -22.21 -28.83
C LYS A 312 -19.35 -21.04 -28.85
N GLU A 313 -19.64 -19.97 -28.11
CA GLU A 313 -18.74 -18.82 -27.99
C GLU A 313 -17.41 -19.23 -27.36
N ILE A 314 -17.46 -20.08 -26.33
CA ILE A 314 -16.26 -20.58 -25.66
C ILE A 314 -15.41 -21.44 -26.60
N LEU A 315 -16.04 -22.28 -27.42
CA LEU A 315 -15.33 -23.13 -28.38
C LEU A 315 -14.59 -22.34 -29.46
N THR A 316 -15.04 -21.12 -29.82
CA THR A 316 -14.30 -20.25 -30.76
C THR A 316 -12.93 -19.84 -30.24
N LEU A 317 -12.71 -19.91 -28.93
CA LEU A 317 -11.43 -19.61 -28.29
C LEU A 317 -10.46 -20.80 -28.32
N SER A 318 -10.86 -21.94 -28.88
CA SER A 318 -10.07 -23.17 -28.93
C SER A 318 -9.46 -23.54 -27.56
N PRO A 319 -10.29 -23.75 -26.52
CA PRO A 319 -9.79 -24.11 -25.19
C PRO A 319 -9.27 -25.56 -25.16
N ASP A 320 -8.22 -25.80 -24.38
CA ASP A 320 -7.76 -27.15 -24.03
C ASP A 320 -8.56 -27.71 -22.84
N VAL A 321 -8.90 -26.83 -21.90
CA VAL A 321 -9.64 -27.15 -20.68
C VAL A 321 -10.67 -26.06 -20.41
N ILE A 322 -11.91 -26.46 -20.15
CA ILE A 322 -12.98 -25.57 -19.68
C ILE A 322 -13.27 -25.95 -18.23
N VAL A 323 -13.00 -25.05 -17.30
CA VAL A 323 -13.34 -25.23 -15.89
C VAL A 323 -14.68 -24.59 -15.64
N ARG A 324 -15.68 -25.41 -15.37
CA ARG A 324 -17.07 -25.00 -15.20
C ARG A 324 -17.56 -25.33 -13.79
N MET A 325 -18.20 -24.37 -13.14
CA MET A 325 -18.84 -24.61 -11.84
C MET A 325 -20.32 -24.99 -12.02
N ASN A 326 -20.77 -26.03 -11.30
CA ASN A 326 -22.16 -26.46 -11.23
C ASN A 326 -22.90 -25.61 -10.20
N PHE A 327 -24.03 -25.02 -10.59
CA PHE A 327 -24.91 -24.31 -9.66
C PHE A 327 -26.26 -25.01 -9.57
N PHE A 328 -26.71 -25.25 -8.34
CA PHE A 328 -28.07 -25.71 -8.07
C PHE A 328 -29.04 -24.59 -8.50
N HIS A 329 -29.86 -24.87 -9.51
CA HIS A 329 -31.07 -24.13 -9.98
C HIS A 329 -31.09 -23.45 -11.35
N ASN A 330 -30.05 -23.49 -12.20
CA ASN A 330 -30.21 -22.96 -13.56
C ASN A 330 -30.35 -24.05 -14.63
N ARG A 331 -31.48 -24.01 -15.33
CA ARG A 331 -31.63 -24.55 -16.69
C ARG A 331 -30.67 -23.76 -17.60
N GLU A 332 -29.42 -24.16 -17.68
CA GLU A 332 -28.44 -23.47 -18.51
C GLU A 332 -28.49 -23.99 -19.95
N ALA A 333 -28.25 -23.10 -20.91
CA ALA A 333 -28.25 -23.44 -22.32
C ALA A 333 -27.02 -24.29 -22.69
N GLY A 334 -27.26 -25.35 -23.47
CA GLY A 334 -26.24 -26.12 -24.17
C GLY A 334 -25.74 -27.38 -23.46
N ASP A 335 -25.28 -28.33 -24.27
CA ASP A 335 -24.81 -29.64 -23.82
C ASP A 335 -23.34 -29.61 -23.36
N TRP A 336 -23.04 -28.89 -22.26
CA TRP A 336 -21.67 -28.76 -21.73
C TRP A 336 -21.00 -30.11 -21.44
N GLU A 337 -21.77 -31.11 -21.02
CA GLU A 337 -21.31 -32.48 -20.78
C GLU A 337 -20.77 -33.17 -22.04
N LYS A 338 -21.25 -32.75 -23.23
CA LYS A 338 -20.79 -33.30 -24.53
C LYS A 338 -19.51 -32.63 -25.01
N ILE A 339 -19.04 -31.56 -24.35
CA ILE A 339 -17.85 -30.82 -24.76
C ILE A 339 -16.62 -31.43 -24.10
N ARG A 340 -15.76 -32.03 -24.93
CA ARG A 340 -14.48 -32.60 -24.50
C ARG A 340 -13.61 -31.52 -23.84
N GLY A 341 -12.96 -31.88 -22.72
CA GLY A 341 -12.10 -30.97 -21.97
C GLY A 341 -12.86 -30.11 -20.95
N THR A 342 -14.17 -30.28 -20.81
CA THR A 342 -14.94 -29.64 -19.74
C THR A 342 -14.77 -30.40 -18.44
N VAL A 343 -14.33 -29.68 -17.40
CA VAL A 343 -14.21 -30.19 -16.03
C VAL A 343 -15.21 -29.45 -15.17
N PHE A 344 -16.07 -30.22 -14.51
CA PHE A 344 -17.10 -29.71 -13.63
C PHE A 344 -16.59 -29.61 -12.19
N PHE A 345 -16.99 -28.54 -11.52
CA PHE A 345 -16.67 -28.21 -10.14
C PHE A 345 -17.95 -27.97 -9.37
N ASP A 346 -18.11 -28.68 -8.26
CA ASP A 346 -19.16 -28.37 -7.29
C ASP A 346 -18.64 -27.35 -6.28
N GLY A 347 -19.55 -26.68 -5.58
CA GLY A 347 -19.19 -25.70 -4.56
C GLY A 347 -18.46 -26.36 -3.37
N TYR A 348 -17.28 -25.85 -3.02
CA TYR A 348 -16.57 -26.21 -1.79
C TYR A 348 -16.80 -25.18 -0.68
N PRO A 349 -16.76 -25.59 0.61
CA PRO A 349 -17.01 -24.70 1.74
C PRO A 349 -15.86 -23.73 2.01
N ASN A 350 -14.65 -24.02 1.52
CA ASN A 350 -13.46 -23.20 1.71
C ASN A 350 -12.62 -23.11 0.43
N TRP A 351 -11.75 -22.10 0.37
CA TRP A 351 -10.89 -21.83 -0.78
C TRP A 351 -9.75 -22.86 -0.97
N ILE A 352 -9.30 -23.51 0.10
CA ILE A 352 -8.20 -24.49 0.08
C ILE A 352 -8.59 -25.70 -0.75
N ASP A 353 -9.83 -26.14 -0.66
CA ASP A 353 -10.35 -27.26 -1.44
C ASP A 353 -10.38 -26.96 -2.94
N TYR A 354 -10.82 -25.76 -3.32
CA TYR A 354 -10.71 -25.29 -4.72
C TYR A 354 -9.24 -25.27 -5.17
N GLN A 355 -8.35 -24.70 -4.35
CA GLN A 355 -6.93 -24.57 -4.68
C GLN A 355 -6.27 -25.95 -4.87
N THR A 356 -6.57 -26.89 -3.97
CA THR A 356 -6.02 -28.25 -3.99
C THR A 356 -6.57 -29.03 -5.17
N ARG A 357 -7.89 -28.98 -5.41
CA ARG A 357 -8.53 -29.67 -6.53
C ARG A 357 -8.01 -29.18 -7.88
N LEU A 358 -7.93 -27.86 -8.06
CA LEU A 358 -7.38 -27.27 -9.28
C LEU A 358 -5.90 -27.60 -9.42
N ALA A 359 -5.13 -27.60 -8.33
CA ALA A 359 -3.73 -28.00 -8.38
C ALA A 359 -3.54 -29.45 -8.81
N THR A 360 -4.34 -30.39 -8.32
CA THR A 360 -4.29 -31.78 -8.78
C THR A 360 -4.62 -31.91 -10.26
N LEU A 361 -5.65 -31.20 -10.73
CA LEU A 361 -6.05 -31.22 -12.14
C LEU A 361 -4.92 -30.73 -13.07
N PHE A 362 -4.17 -29.72 -12.62
CA PHE A 362 -3.09 -29.09 -13.38
C PHE A 362 -1.68 -29.57 -12.98
N LYS A 363 -1.59 -30.59 -12.12
CA LYS A 363 -0.32 -31.17 -11.61
C LYS A 363 0.61 -30.13 -10.96
N LYS A 364 0.03 -29.31 -10.08
CA LYS A 364 0.65 -28.17 -9.38
C LYS A 364 0.53 -28.26 -7.86
N GLU A 365 0.41 -29.46 -7.30
CA GLU A 365 0.19 -29.72 -5.87
C GLU A 365 1.26 -29.05 -5.00
N SER A 366 2.54 -29.18 -5.36
CA SER A 366 3.63 -28.51 -4.63
C SER A 366 3.54 -26.98 -4.66
N GLN A 367 3.00 -26.40 -5.73
CA GLN A 367 2.77 -24.95 -5.81
C GLN A 367 1.58 -24.55 -4.94
N ALA A 368 0.51 -25.35 -4.92
CA ALA A 368 -0.65 -25.17 -4.05
C ALA A 368 -0.27 -25.17 -2.58
N GLU A 369 0.56 -26.13 -2.14
CA GLU A 369 1.06 -26.21 -0.77
C GLU A 369 1.80 -24.93 -0.36
N LYS A 370 2.64 -24.38 -1.26
CA LYS A 370 3.34 -23.11 -1.02
C LYS A 370 2.37 -21.94 -0.89
N ILE A 371 1.36 -21.87 -1.75
CA ILE A 371 0.31 -20.83 -1.72
C ILE A 371 -0.48 -20.91 -0.41
N ILE A 372 -0.94 -22.10 -0.03
CA ILE A 372 -1.70 -22.34 1.20
C ILE A 372 -0.86 -21.94 2.42
N LYS A 373 0.41 -22.36 2.47
CA LYS A 373 1.33 -21.98 3.56
C LYS A 373 1.59 -20.48 3.62
N HIS A 374 1.68 -19.82 2.46
CA HIS A 374 1.84 -18.37 2.42
C HIS A 374 0.62 -17.65 3.00
N ILE A 375 -0.58 -18.01 2.56
CA ILE A 375 -1.83 -17.40 3.04
C ILE A 375 -2.05 -17.68 4.52
N ASP A 376 -1.76 -18.88 5.01
CA ASP A 376 -1.80 -19.20 6.45
C ASP A 376 -0.87 -18.30 7.29
N ASN A 377 0.32 -17.96 6.78
CA ASN A 377 1.19 -16.99 7.44
C ASN A 377 0.60 -15.57 7.44
N VAL A 378 -0.01 -15.14 6.33
CA VAL A 378 -0.69 -13.84 6.23
C VAL A 378 -1.87 -13.75 7.19
N GLU A 379 -2.67 -14.81 7.29
CA GLU A 379 -3.78 -14.94 8.24
C GLU A 379 -3.31 -14.83 9.69
N LYS A 380 -2.23 -15.54 10.06
CA LYS A 380 -1.65 -15.48 11.42
C LYS A 380 -1.21 -14.07 11.78
N GLN A 381 -0.47 -13.41 10.88
CA GLN A 381 -0.03 -12.02 11.09
C GLN A 381 -1.21 -11.05 11.22
N ALA A 382 -2.27 -11.27 10.44
CA ALA A 382 -3.47 -10.45 10.49
C ALA A 382 -4.27 -10.67 11.78
N ARG A 383 -4.43 -11.92 12.23
CA ARG A 383 -5.04 -12.27 13.51
C ARG A 383 -4.33 -11.58 14.67
N ASP A 384 -3.01 -11.65 14.72
CA ASP A 384 -2.22 -11.04 15.78
C ASP A 384 -2.38 -9.50 15.76
N ALA A 385 -2.41 -8.89 14.57
CA ALA A 385 -2.65 -7.46 14.41
C ALA A 385 -4.06 -7.03 14.82
N LEU A 386 -5.08 -7.85 14.53
CA LEU A 386 -6.50 -7.56 14.80
C LEU A 386 -6.92 -7.91 16.23
N LEU A 387 -6.06 -8.54 17.03
CA LEU A 387 -6.33 -8.95 18.41
C LEU A 387 -6.96 -7.84 19.29
N PRO A 388 -6.56 -6.55 19.21
CA PRO A 388 -7.21 -5.49 19.98
C PRO A 388 -8.71 -5.33 19.69
N VAL A 389 -9.14 -5.67 18.48
CA VAL A 389 -10.53 -5.59 18.00
C VAL A 389 -11.28 -6.87 18.30
N THR A 390 -10.66 -8.02 17.99
CA THR A 390 -11.34 -9.32 17.96
C THR A 390 -11.50 -9.96 19.34
N ARG A 391 -10.67 -9.57 20.32
CA ARG A 391 -10.74 -10.10 21.70
C ARG A 391 -11.95 -9.63 22.50
N THR A 392 -12.75 -8.70 21.98
CA THR A 392 -13.91 -8.14 22.68
C THR A 392 -15.17 -8.21 21.84
N GLY A 393 -16.26 -8.63 22.47
CA GLY A 393 -17.59 -8.64 21.90
C GLY A 393 -17.84 -9.77 20.92
N GLU A 394 -19.12 -10.03 20.69
CA GLU A 394 -19.62 -11.03 19.77
C GLU A 394 -20.03 -10.38 18.45
N TRP A 395 -19.74 -11.08 17.34
CA TRP A 395 -19.85 -10.53 16.00
C TRP A 395 -20.84 -11.33 15.16
N THR A 396 -21.67 -10.60 14.43
CA THR A 396 -22.62 -11.15 13.46
C THR A 396 -22.34 -10.57 12.09
N MET A 397 -22.27 -11.42 11.08
CA MET A 397 -22.00 -11.00 9.71
C MET A 397 -23.27 -11.05 8.88
N ILE A 398 -23.57 -9.97 8.14
CA ILE A 398 -24.74 -9.89 7.26
C ILE A 398 -24.36 -9.39 5.87
N ARG A 399 -25.23 -9.66 4.90
CA ARG A 399 -25.24 -9.00 3.59
C ARG A 399 -26.61 -8.40 3.33
N VAL A 400 -26.65 -7.18 2.81
CA VAL A 400 -27.87 -6.46 2.47
C VAL A 400 -27.96 -6.36 0.94
N LEU A 401 -29.03 -6.91 0.40
CA LEU A 401 -29.40 -6.85 -1.02
C LEU A 401 -30.61 -5.92 -1.19
N ALA A 402 -31.04 -5.72 -2.43
CA ALA A 402 -32.14 -4.81 -2.75
C ALA A 402 -33.45 -5.19 -2.04
N ASP A 403 -33.68 -6.50 -1.91
CA ASP A 403 -34.94 -7.10 -1.47
C ASP A 403 -34.80 -7.99 -0.23
N GLU A 404 -33.57 -8.34 0.18
CA GLU A 404 -33.34 -9.22 1.33
C GLU A 404 -32.12 -8.85 2.18
N VAL A 405 -32.15 -9.32 3.43
CA VAL A 405 -30.96 -9.39 4.30
C VAL A 405 -30.57 -10.86 4.44
N ARG A 406 -29.29 -11.17 4.23
CA ARG A 406 -28.72 -12.48 4.49
C ARG A 406 -27.93 -12.46 5.78
N LEU A 407 -28.18 -13.43 6.64
CA LEU A 407 -27.42 -13.65 7.88
C LEU A 407 -26.41 -14.78 7.65
N TYR A 408 -25.11 -14.49 7.72
CA TYR A 408 -24.07 -15.51 7.57
C TYR A 408 -23.94 -16.38 8.82
N GLY A 409 -23.67 -17.66 8.60
CA GLY A 409 -23.45 -18.62 9.65
C GLY A 409 -22.00 -18.68 10.10
N VAL A 410 -21.67 -19.70 10.90
CA VAL A 410 -20.33 -19.89 11.47
C VAL A 410 -19.42 -20.79 10.65
N GLU A 411 -19.93 -21.51 9.66
CA GLU A 411 -19.16 -22.45 8.83
C GLU A 411 -19.57 -22.38 7.36
N GLY A 412 -19.17 -23.34 6.51
CA GLY A 412 -19.73 -23.50 5.16
C GLY A 412 -19.58 -22.33 4.18
N HIS A 413 -18.82 -21.29 4.52
CA HIS A 413 -18.66 -20.08 3.72
C HIS A 413 -17.28 -19.45 3.95
N ALA A 414 -16.62 -18.97 2.89
CA ALA A 414 -15.25 -18.44 2.99
C ALA A 414 -15.12 -17.21 3.89
N LEU A 415 -16.18 -16.40 4.05
CA LEU A 415 -16.20 -15.31 5.04
C LEU A 415 -16.17 -15.84 6.48
N ALA A 416 -16.95 -16.88 6.80
CA ALA A 416 -16.98 -17.45 8.14
C ALA A 416 -15.64 -18.10 8.49
N ASP A 417 -15.07 -18.85 7.53
CA ASP A 417 -13.70 -19.36 7.61
C ASP A 417 -12.69 -18.23 7.89
N LEU A 418 -12.70 -17.16 7.10
CA LEU A 418 -11.75 -16.07 7.29
C LEU A 418 -11.96 -15.32 8.62
N PHE A 419 -13.15 -14.80 8.88
CA PHE A 419 -13.37 -13.88 10.00
C PHE A 419 -13.41 -14.60 11.34
N TYR A 420 -14.22 -15.66 11.46
CA TYR A 420 -14.36 -16.36 12.73
C TYR A 420 -13.17 -17.28 12.99
N HIS A 421 -12.81 -18.13 12.03
CA HIS A 421 -11.82 -19.20 12.26
C HIS A 421 -10.37 -18.75 12.10
N LYS A 422 -10.08 -17.81 11.18
CA LYS A 422 -8.70 -17.36 10.92
C LYS A 422 -8.33 -16.05 11.62
N LEU A 423 -9.18 -15.04 11.55
CA LEU A 423 -8.91 -13.71 12.12
C LEU A 423 -9.34 -13.57 13.58
N GLY A 424 -10.15 -14.50 14.09
CA GLY A 424 -10.48 -14.62 15.51
C GLY A 424 -11.65 -13.74 15.97
N PHE A 425 -12.52 -13.29 15.07
CA PHE A 425 -13.77 -12.64 15.47
C PHE A 425 -14.64 -13.68 16.19
N ALA A 426 -15.03 -13.43 17.43
CA ALA A 426 -15.92 -14.35 18.15
C ALA A 426 -17.33 -14.28 17.56
N PRO A 427 -17.90 -15.36 17.00
CA PRO A 427 -19.26 -15.34 16.51
C PRO A 427 -20.25 -15.20 17.67
N ASP A 428 -21.39 -14.58 17.42
CA ASP A 428 -22.53 -14.65 18.34
C ASP A 428 -22.93 -16.14 18.54
N PRO A 429 -23.03 -16.62 19.79
CA PRO A 429 -23.25 -18.04 20.10
C PRO A 429 -24.59 -18.57 19.57
N ASN A 430 -25.54 -17.71 19.25
CA ASN A 430 -26.84 -18.12 18.72
C ASN A 430 -26.83 -18.26 17.18
N VAL A 431 -25.77 -17.81 16.51
CA VAL A 431 -25.56 -18.06 15.07
C VAL A 431 -24.93 -19.44 14.91
N THR A 432 -25.73 -20.43 14.48
CA THR A 432 -25.32 -21.86 14.46
C THR A 432 -25.41 -22.53 13.10
N HIS A 433 -25.97 -21.86 12.09
CA HIS A 433 -26.06 -22.42 10.75
C HIS A 433 -24.70 -22.41 10.04
N ALA A 434 -24.57 -23.24 9.00
CA ALA A 434 -23.37 -23.31 8.19
C ALA A 434 -23.22 -22.05 7.32
N ALA A 435 -23.81 -22.00 6.12
CA ALA A 435 -23.50 -20.94 5.17
C ALA A 435 -24.19 -19.59 5.45
N TYR A 436 -25.50 -19.49 5.18
CA TYR A 436 -26.30 -18.30 5.46
C TYR A 436 -27.80 -18.61 5.47
N ILE A 437 -28.59 -17.71 6.06
CA ILE A 437 -30.05 -17.70 6.00
C ILE A 437 -30.49 -16.53 5.11
N PRO A 438 -31.27 -16.75 4.03
CA PRO A 438 -31.85 -15.67 3.22
C PRO A 438 -33.06 -15.05 3.93
N ASN A 439 -33.45 -13.83 3.54
CA ASN A 439 -34.59 -13.09 4.14
C ASN A 439 -34.57 -12.98 5.67
N ALA A 440 -33.39 -12.91 6.27
CA ALA A 440 -33.14 -13.08 7.70
C ALA A 440 -33.29 -11.80 8.53
N LEU A 441 -34.10 -10.83 8.10
CA LEU A 441 -34.25 -9.58 8.86
C LEU A 441 -34.90 -9.82 10.23
N ASN A 442 -35.94 -10.67 10.28
CA ASN A 442 -36.60 -11.02 11.54
C ASN A 442 -35.66 -11.81 12.45
N ASP A 443 -34.94 -12.81 11.91
CA ASP A 443 -33.94 -13.56 12.66
C ASP A 443 -32.88 -12.64 13.26
N LEU A 444 -32.42 -11.63 12.51
CA LEU A 444 -31.45 -10.65 12.98
C LEU A 444 -32.01 -9.75 14.09
N ILE A 445 -33.29 -9.36 14.01
CA ILE A 445 -33.96 -8.56 15.05
C ILE A 445 -34.11 -9.37 16.34
N GLU A 446 -34.50 -10.64 16.23
CA GLU A 446 -34.64 -11.56 17.38
C GLU A 446 -33.27 -11.85 18.02
N LEU A 447 -32.24 -12.06 17.20
CA LEU A 447 -30.86 -12.23 17.64
C LEU A 447 -30.35 -11.00 18.42
N ASN A 448 -30.73 -9.80 17.98
CA ASN A 448 -30.36 -8.52 18.58
C ASN A 448 -28.85 -8.41 18.90
N PRO A 449 -27.98 -8.57 17.89
CA PRO A 449 -26.56 -8.81 18.08
C PRO A 449 -25.82 -7.63 18.72
N GLU A 450 -24.69 -7.91 19.38
CA GLU A 450 -23.83 -6.87 19.94
C GLU A 450 -23.13 -6.05 18.86
N ARG A 451 -22.59 -6.72 17.83
CA ARG A 451 -21.82 -6.10 16.74
C ARG A 451 -22.22 -6.70 15.41
N ILE A 452 -22.42 -5.84 14.41
CA ILE A 452 -22.78 -6.28 13.06
C ILE A 452 -21.68 -5.88 12.09
N ILE A 453 -21.20 -6.82 11.28
CA ILE A 453 -20.37 -6.53 10.10
C ILE A 453 -21.24 -6.70 8.86
N VAL A 454 -21.30 -5.65 8.03
CA VAL A 454 -22.04 -5.65 6.77
C VAL A 454 -21.06 -5.92 5.63
N PHE A 455 -21.27 -7.00 4.86
CA PHE A 455 -20.47 -7.44 3.71
C PHE A 455 -21.23 -7.29 2.39
N TRP A 456 -20.53 -7.03 1.28
CA TRP A 456 -21.04 -7.09 -0.10
C TRP A 456 -22.41 -6.42 -0.31
N SER A 457 -22.56 -5.23 0.24
CA SER A 457 -23.82 -4.50 0.29
C SER A 457 -23.68 -3.15 -0.36
N GLU A 458 -24.56 -2.83 -1.31
CA GLU A 458 -24.58 -1.52 -1.95
C GLU A 458 -25.02 -0.45 -0.95
N ARG A 459 -24.43 0.75 -1.06
CA ARG A 459 -24.75 1.87 -0.16
C ARG A 459 -26.24 2.19 -0.14
N GLU A 460 -26.90 2.09 -1.28
CA GLU A 460 -28.33 2.37 -1.44
C GLU A 460 -29.19 1.36 -0.65
N HIS A 461 -28.86 0.07 -0.73
CA HIS A 461 -29.59 -0.98 0.00
C HIS A 461 -29.36 -0.88 1.50
N VAL A 462 -28.13 -0.59 1.93
CA VAL A 462 -27.83 -0.37 3.35
C VAL A 462 -28.54 0.88 3.88
N ALA A 463 -28.61 1.96 3.09
CA ALA A 463 -29.34 3.16 3.46
C ALA A 463 -30.85 2.91 3.62
N ALA A 464 -31.45 2.07 2.77
CA ALA A 464 -32.84 1.64 2.90
C ALA A 464 -33.07 0.89 4.23
N LEU A 465 -32.18 -0.04 4.57
CA LEU A 465 -32.23 -0.77 5.84
C LEU A 465 -32.10 0.17 7.06
N TRP A 466 -31.24 1.20 6.96
CA TRP A 466 -31.07 2.23 8.00
C TRP A 466 -32.33 3.04 8.30
N ASN A 467 -33.28 3.08 7.37
CA ASN A 467 -34.56 3.75 7.54
C ASN A 467 -35.63 2.86 8.16
N ASN A 468 -35.39 1.56 8.32
CA ASN A 468 -36.31 0.64 8.96
C ASN A 468 -36.34 0.89 10.48
N PRO A 469 -37.52 1.15 11.09
CA PRO A 469 -37.63 1.35 12.54
C PRO A 469 -37.10 0.18 13.37
N LEU A 470 -37.38 -1.06 12.96
CA LEU A 470 -36.94 -2.26 13.67
C LEU A 470 -35.41 -2.40 13.65
N TRP A 471 -34.78 -1.96 12.55
CA TRP A 471 -33.32 -1.90 12.47
C TRP A 471 -32.75 -0.89 13.48
N ARG A 472 -33.33 0.31 13.56
CA ARG A 472 -32.86 1.40 14.43
C ARG A 472 -32.90 1.05 15.92
N ASP A 473 -33.83 0.20 16.34
CA ASP A 473 -33.99 -0.22 17.73
C ASP A 473 -33.02 -1.33 18.17
N MET A 474 -32.33 -1.98 17.23
CA MET A 474 -31.37 -3.04 17.56
C MET A 474 -30.20 -2.52 18.38
N ARG A 475 -29.70 -3.37 19.28
CA ARG A 475 -28.60 -3.10 20.20
C ARG A 475 -27.37 -2.57 19.47
N ALA A 476 -26.86 -3.31 18.48
CA ALA A 476 -25.69 -2.89 17.70
C ALA A 476 -25.87 -1.51 17.06
N VAL A 477 -27.08 -1.16 16.64
CA VAL A 477 -27.37 0.14 16.00
C VAL A 477 -27.39 1.26 17.03
N ARG A 478 -28.09 1.07 18.14
CA ARG A 478 -28.15 2.05 19.25
C ARG A 478 -26.79 2.29 19.91
N GLU A 479 -25.95 1.26 19.98
CA GLU A 479 -24.59 1.34 20.53
C GLU A 479 -23.54 1.79 19.50
N ASN A 480 -23.94 2.13 18.25
CA ASN A 480 -23.04 2.51 17.16
C ASN A 480 -21.94 1.45 16.87
N LYS A 481 -22.31 0.17 16.95
CA LYS A 481 -21.48 -1.01 16.73
C LYS A 481 -21.84 -1.73 15.42
N VAL A 482 -22.17 -0.96 14.39
CA VAL A 482 -22.34 -1.51 13.03
C VAL A 482 -21.18 -1.08 12.15
N TYR A 483 -20.51 -2.07 11.58
CA TYR A 483 -19.28 -1.96 10.82
C TYR A 483 -19.60 -2.20 9.36
N HIS A 484 -19.55 -1.14 8.57
CA HIS A 484 -19.82 -1.16 7.13
C HIS A 484 -18.59 -0.70 6.35
N PRO A 485 -17.56 -1.56 6.18
CA PRO A 485 -16.41 -1.24 5.34
C PRO A 485 -16.81 -1.11 3.88
N ALA A 486 -16.12 -0.25 3.12
CA ALA A 486 -16.22 -0.27 1.66
C ALA A 486 -15.64 -1.60 1.14
N ASN A 487 -16.52 -2.53 0.73
CA ASN A 487 -16.20 -3.96 0.67
C ASN A 487 -16.61 -4.66 -0.63
N HIS A 488 -16.94 -3.92 -1.69
CA HIS A 488 -17.39 -4.49 -2.97
C HIS A 488 -16.43 -5.56 -3.53
N GLU A 489 -15.15 -5.52 -3.14
CA GLU A 489 -14.10 -6.45 -3.60
C GLU A 489 -13.62 -7.47 -2.54
N TRP A 490 -14.33 -7.61 -1.41
CA TRP A 490 -13.91 -8.52 -0.33
C TRP A 490 -14.28 -9.97 -0.64
N ASP A 491 -13.70 -10.57 -1.67
CA ASP A 491 -13.97 -11.95 -2.07
C ASP A 491 -12.85 -12.91 -1.60
N PRO A 492 -13.01 -13.62 -0.46
CA PRO A 492 -11.96 -14.49 0.07
C PRO A 492 -11.99 -15.91 -0.51
N TRP A 493 -12.67 -16.14 -1.65
CA TRP A 493 -12.77 -17.46 -2.28
C TRP A 493 -11.50 -17.88 -3.03
N GLY A 494 -10.57 -16.96 -3.32
CA GLY A 494 -9.28 -17.24 -3.95
C GLY A 494 -8.09 -16.64 -3.17
N PRO A 495 -6.84 -17.10 -3.42
CA PRO A 495 -5.66 -16.63 -2.70
C PRO A 495 -5.48 -15.11 -2.69
N PHE A 496 -5.58 -14.45 -3.86
CA PHE A 496 -5.38 -13.01 -3.98
C PHE A 496 -6.55 -12.24 -3.37
N GLY A 497 -7.79 -12.65 -3.62
CA GLY A 497 -8.98 -12.03 -3.04
C GLY A 497 -8.99 -12.17 -1.51
N ARG A 498 -8.49 -13.28 -0.98
CA ARG A 498 -8.33 -13.50 0.46
C ARG A 498 -7.28 -12.61 1.08
N GLU A 499 -6.11 -12.50 0.46
CA GLU A 499 -5.07 -11.55 0.91
C GLU A 499 -5.57 -10.10 0.81
N HIS A 500 -6.26 -9.73 -0.26
CA HIS A 500 -6.86 -8.42 -0.43
C HIS A 500 -7.87 -8.13 0.69
N THR A 501 -8.76 -9.08 0.99
CA THR A 501 -9.76 -8.97 2.06
C THR A 501 -9.07 -8.79 3.42
N ILE A 502 -7.99 -9.53 3.71
CA ILE A 502 -7.20 -9.38 4.94
C ILE A 502 -6.60 -7.97 5.05
N GLN A 503 -5.97 -7.47 3.99
CA GLN A 503 -5.36 -6.15 3.99
C GLN A 503 -6.39 -5.04 4.24
N ARG A 504 -7.53 -5.11 3.55
CA ARG A 504 -8.65 -4.17 3.72
C ARG A 504 -9.26 -4.25 5.13
N SER A 505 -9.42 -5.45 5.66
CA SER A 505 -9.95 -5.68 7.01
C SER A 505 -9.04 -5.06 8.07
N LYS A 506 -7.72 -5.27 7.97
CA LYS A 506 -6.75 -4.63 8.86
C LYS A 506 -6.85 -3.11 8.81
N ALA A 507 -6.85 -2.53 7.61
CA ALA A 507 -6.94 -1.08 7.45
C ALA A 507 -8.20 -0.50 8.09
N TYR A 508 -9.35 -1.14 7.85
CA TYR A 508 -10.63 -0.69 8.38
C TYR A 508 -10.74 -0.85 9.91
N PHE A 509 -10.56 -2.06 10.42
CA PHE A 509 -10.83 -2.36 11.83
C PHE A 509 -9.81 -1.72 12.78
N LEU A 510 -8.55 -1.55 12.36
CA LEU A 510 -7.56 -0.84 13.16
C LEU A 510 -7.82 0.67 13.21
N GLN A 511 -8.36 1.26 12.15
CA GLN A 511 -8.79 2.66 12.16
C GLN A 511 -9.96 2.85 13.13
N VAL A 512 -10.95 1.96 13.09
CA VAL A 512 -12.12 2.04 13.98
C VAL A 512 -11.75 1.77 15.45
N ALA A 513 -10.66 1.06 15.72
CA ALA A 513 -10.20 0.83 17.10
C ALA A 513 -9.47 2.04 17.73
N GLN A 514 -9.04 3.01 16.91
CA GLN A 514 -8.28 4.19 17.35
C GLN A 514 -9.13 5.44 17.53
N GLY A 515 -10.32 5.49 16.91
CA GLY A 515 -11.32 6.55 17.06
C GLY A 515 -12.41 6.14 18.03
#